data_AF-A0A7W1HB25-F1
#
_entry.id   AF-A0A7W1HB25-F1
#
_cell.length_a   1.000
_cell.length_b   1.000
_cell.length_c   1.000
_cell.angle_alpha   90.00
_cell.angle_beta   90.00
_cell.angle_gamma   90.00
#
_symmetry.space_group_name_H-M   'P 1'
#
loop_
_entity.id
_entity.type
_entity.pdbx_description
1 polymer ?
#
loop_
_entity_poly.entity_id
_entity_poly.type
_entity_poly.pdbx_seq_one_letter_code
_entity_poly.pdbx_strand_id
1 'polypeptide(L)'
;MAGRGCLVTGANSGIGKAAAYGLAERGATVVMVCRNRERGEVAKADIERKGGEAVVRLAADPALDGITGRYFDKLEEARAARPAHDRELAERLWRVSAELTGLAG
;
A
#
# COMPACT_ATOMS: atom_id res chain seq x y z
N MET A 1 -2.33 -1.53 18.19
CA MET A 1 -3.26 -0.72 17.38
C MET A 1 -4.72 -1.15 17.56
N ALA A 2 -5.02 -2.10 18.45
CA ALA A 2 -6.39 -2.52 18.80
C ALA A 2 -7.38 -1.35 18.91
N GLY A 3 -8.51 -1.45 18.20
CA GLY A 3 -9.60 -0.47 18.21
C GLY A 3 -9.35 0.79 17.36
N ARG A 4 -8.23 0.89 16.65
CA ARG A 4 -7.94 2.01 15.72
C ARG A 4 -8.32 1.62 14.29
N GLY A 5 -8.98 2.53 13.57
CA GLY A 5 -9.12 2.45 12.11
C GLY A 5 -7.93 3.06 11.39
N CYS A 6 -7.43 2.41 10.32
CA CYS A 6 -6.32 2.93 9.50
C CYS A 6 -6.70 2.89 8.02
N LEU A 7 -6.44 3.98 7.28
CA LEU A 7 -6.62 4.03 5.82
C LEU A 7 -5.27 3.87 5.13
N VAL A 8 -5.15 2.92 4.21
CA VAL A 8 -3.91 2.70 3.44
C VAL A 8 -4.21 2.75 1.95
N THR A 9 -3.63 3.73 1.25
CA THR A 9 -3.70 3.86 -0.21
C THR A 9 -2.61 3.04 -0.89
N GLY A 10 -2.91 2.43 -2.04
CA GLY A 10 -1.97 1.54 -2.73
C GLY A 10 -1.72 0.23 -1.97
N ALA A 11 -2.68 -0.19 -1.14
CA ALA A 11 -2.51 -1.30 -0.20
C ALA A 11 -2.48 -2.71 -0.85
N ASN A 12 -2.60 -2.82 -2.17
CA ASN A 12 -2.67 -4.12 -2.85
C ASN A 12 -1.30 -4.71 -3.23
N SER A 13 -0.20 -3.96 -3.10
CA SER A 13 1.16 -4.44 -3.40
C SER A 13 2.25 -3.64 -2.70
N GLY A 14 3.49 -4.14 -2.75
CA GLY A 14 4.68 -3.46 -2.25
C GLY A 14 4.56 -2.99 -0.80
N ILE A 15 5.07 -1.78 -0.55
CA ILE A 15 5.11 -1.17 0.79
C ILE A 15 3.71 -0.96 1.36
N GLY A 16 2.74 -0.54 0.53
CA GLY A 16 1.37 -0.33 0.98
C GLY A 16 0.73 -1.62 1.54
N LYS A 17 0.96 -2.76 0.88
CA LYS A 17 0.50 -4.06 1.38
C LYS A 17 1.20 -4.47 2.68
N ALA A 18 2.51 -4.27 2.77
CA ALA A 18 3.28 -4.58 3.98
C ALA A 18 2.83 -3.72 5.18
N ALA A 19 2.59 -2.42 4.96
CA ALA A 19 2.06 -1.52 5.98
C ALA A 19 0.64 -1.93 6.40
N ALA A 20 -0.24 -2.26 5.46
CA ALA A 20 -1.57 -2.77 5.76
C ALA A 20 -1.52 -4.05 6.61
N TYR A 21 -0.64 -4.99 6.28
CA TYR A 21 -0.41 -6.19 7.08
C TYR A 21 0.05 -5.86 8.50
N GLY A 22 1.12 -5.09 8.67
CA GLY A 22 1.67 -4.78 10.01
C GLY A 22 0.70 -4.00 10.89
N LEU A 23 -0.14 -3.13 10.31
CA LEU A 23 -1.22 -2.46 11.05
C LEU A 23 -2.29 -3.45 11.51
N ALA A 24 -2.72 -4.33 10.61
CA ALA A 24 -3.75 -5.33 10.86
C ALA A 24 -3.30 -6.38 11.90
N GLU A 25 -2.05 -6.85 11.81
CA GLU A 25 -1.40 -7.75 12.79
C GLU A 25 -1.36 -7.13 14.19
N ARG A 26 -1.21 -5.81 14.28
CA ARG A 26 -1.24 -5.06 15.56
C ARG A 26 -2.67 -4.76 16.03
N GLY A 27 -3.69 -5.35 15.41
CA GLY A 27 -5.11 -5.25 15.77
C GLY A 27 -5.84 -4.01 15.24
N ALA A 28 -5.29 -3.28 14.26
CA ALA A 28 -6.03 -2.21 13.61
C ALA A 28 -7.08 -2.77 12.65
N THR A 29 -8.21 -2.10 12.49
CA THR A 29 -9.08 -2.31 11.32
C THR A 29 -8.53 -1.52 10.15
N VAL A 30 -8.03 -2.19 9.12
CA VAL A 30 -7.40 -1.51 7.97
C VAL A 30 -8.38 -1.38 6.81
N VAL A 31 -8.62 -0.15 6.36
CA VAL A 31 -9.32 0.14 5.10
C VAL A 31 -8.28 0.24 3.98
N MET A 32 -8.29 -0.74 3.09
CA MET A 32 -7.40 -0.81 1.93
C MET A 32 -8.03 -0.09 0.74
N VAL A 33 -7.34 0.95 0.25
CA VAL A 33 -7.71 1.66 -0.97
C VAL A 33 -6.74 1.30 -2.08
N CYS A 34 -7.29 0.84 -3.20
CA CYS A 34 -6.53 0.54 -4.42
C CYS A 34 -7.41 0.78 -5.65
N ARG A 35 -6.79 0.74 -6.84
CA ARG A 35 -7.48 0.96 -8.12
C ARG A 35 -8.10 -0.30 -8.70
N ASN A 36 -7.47 -1.46 -8.48
CA ASN A 36 -7.94 -2.75 -8.99
C ASN A 36 -8.49 -3.61 -7.84
N ARG A 37 -9.79 -3.92 -7.90
CA ARG A 37 -10.52 -4.69 -6.88
C ARG A 37 -9.96 -6.07 -6.71
N GLU A 38 -9.80 -6.83 -7.78
CA GLU A 38 -9.37 -8.22 -7.73
C GLU A 38 -8.02 -8.38 -7.03
N ARG A 39 -7.04 -7.56 -7.41
CA ARG A 39 -5.73 -7.50 -6.74
C ARG A 39 -5.85 -7.07 -5.28
N GLY A 40 -6.78 -6.18 -4.96
CA GLY A 40 -7.11 -5.77 -3.60
C GLY A 40 -7.64 -6.93 -2.76
N GLU A 41 -8.61 -7.69 -3.28
CA GLU A 41 -9.19 -8.86 -2.61
C GLU A 41 -8.15 -9.96 -2.40
N VAL A 42 -7.28 -10.22 -3.39
CA VAL A 42 -6.15 -11.15 -3.24
C VAL A 42 -5.19 -10.70 -2.12
N ALA A 43 -4.88 -9.40 -2.06
CA ALA A 43 -4.02 -8.86 -1.01
C ALA A 43 -4.68 -8.91 0.38
N LYS A 44 -5.98 -8.64 0.48
CA LYS A 44 -6.78 -8.78 1.70
C LYS A 44 -6.77 -10.22 2.20
N ALA A 45 -7.07 -11.19 1.34
CA ALA A 45 -7.07 -12.60 1.71
C ALA A 45 -5.70 -13.06 2.24
N ASP A 46 -4.59 -12.55 1.68
CA ASP A 46 -3.25 -12.82 2.20
C ASP A 46 -3.00 -12.19 3.58
N ILE A 47 -3.53 -10.99 3.84
CA ILE A 47 -3.43 -10.32 5.15
C ILE A 47 -4.27 -11.06 6.20
N GLU A 48 -5.50 -11.42 5.87
CA GLU A 48 -6.42 -12.17 6.74
C GLU A 48 -5.86 -13.54 7.11
N ARG A 49 -5.30 -14.26 6.14
CA ARG A 49 -4.64 -15.56 6.39
C ARG A 49 -3.48 -15.47 7.39
N LYS A 50 -2.81 -14.32 7.46
CA LYS A 50 -1.69 -14.07 8.38
C LYS A 50 -2.16 -13.48 9.73
N GLY A 51 -3.47 -13.41 9.97
CA GLY A 51 -4.04 -13.02 11.26
C GLY A 51 -4.39 -11.53 11.41
N GLY A 52 -4.35 -10.75 10.33
CA GLY A 52 -4.75 -9.33 10.36
C GLY A 52 -6.19 -9.11 9.86
N GLU A 53 -6.92 -8.17 10.46
CA GLU A 53 -8.25 -7.77 9.96
C GLU A 53 -8.16 -6.60 8.95
N ALA A 54 -8.66 -6.81 7.73
CA ALA A 54 -8.62 -5.80 6.67
C ALA A 54 -9.90 -5.75 5.85
N VAL A 55 -10.34 -4.55 5.48
CA VAL A 55 -11.50 -4.27 4.64
C VAL A 55 -11.03 -3.59 3.37
N VAL A 56 -11.38 -4.12 2.20
CA VAL A 56 -11.07 -3.47 0.92
C VAL A 56 -12.22 -2.53 0.55
N ARG A 57 -11.91 -1.23 0.44
CA ARG A 57 -12.83 -0.23 -0.13
C ARG A 57 -12.15 0.44 -1.31
N LEU A 58 -12.68 0.15 -2.50
CA LEU A 58 -12.14 0.65 -3.76
C LEU A 58 -12.64 2.08 -4.04
N ALA A 59 -11.72 2.98 -4.32
CA ALA A 59 -12.01 4.20 -5.09
C ALA A 59 -11.27 4.02 -6.42
N ALA A 60 -12.02 3.71 -7.47
CA ALA A 60 -11.47 3.53 -8.82
C ALA A 60 -12.10 4.53 -9.77
N ASP A 61 -11.24 5.24 -10.49
CA ASP A 61 -11.62 5.91 -11.73
C ASP A 61 -11.64 4.84 -12.84
N PRO A 62 -12.79 4.57 -13.50
CA PRO A 62 -12.87 3.61 -14.60
C PRO A 62 -11.86 3.88 -15.73
N ALA A 63 -11.47 5.14 -15.96
CA ALA A 63 -10.48 5.50 -16.97
C ALA A 63 -9.07 4.98 -16.65
N LEU A 64 -8.81 4.61 -15.39
CA LEU A 64 -7.53 4.09 -14.93
C LEU A 64 -7.55 2.58 -14.67
N ASP A 65 -8.63 1.88 -15.05
CA ASP A 65 -8.69 0.43 -14.91
C ASP A 65 -7.60 -0.25 -15.77
N GLY A 66 -6.95 -1.26 -15.22
CA GLY A 66 -5.80 -1.94 -15.84
C GLY A 66 -4.51 -1.12 -15.95
N ILE A 67 -4.53 0.20 -15.71
CA ILE A 67 -3.34 1.06 -15.87
C ILE A 67 -2.39 0.92 -14.67
N THR A 68 -1.21 0.33 -14.90
CA THR A 68 -0.18 0.10 -13.87
C THR A 68 1.17 0.71 -14.26
N GLY A 69 2.00 1.05 -13.27
CA GLY A 69 3.36 1.59 -13.49
C GLY A 69 3.45 3.01 -14.06
N ARG A 70 2.32 3.69 -14.23
CA ARG A 70 2.24 5.08 -14.72
C ARG A 70 2.31 6.07 -13.56
N TYR A 71 2.87 7.24 -13.83
CA TYR A 71 2.96 8.36 -12.88
C TYR A 71 2.06 9.48 -13.36
N PHE A 72 1.49 10.23 -12.43
CA PHE A 72 0.59 11.34 -12.73
C PHE A 72 1.00 12.55 -11.91
N ASP A 73 1.09 13.71 -12.55
CA ASP A 73 1.10 15.00 -11.89
C ASP A 73 -0.34 15.53 -11.94
N LYS A 74 -1.01 15.52 -10.78
CA LYS A 74 -2.45 15.76 -10.65
C LYS A 74 -3.27 14.76 -11.46
N LEU A 75 -3.84 15.20 -12.59
CA LEU A 75 -4.70 14.39 -13.48
C LEU A 75 -4.00 14.04 -14.80
N GLU A 76 -2.80 14.58 -15.03
CA GLU A 76 -2.05 14.34 -16.26
C GLU A 76 -0.99 13.28 -16.04
N GLU A 77 -0.90 12.35 -16.98
CA GLU A 77 0.20 11.40 -17.05
C GLU A 77 1.54 12.15 -17.16
N ALA A 78 2.48 11.79 -16.29
CA ALA A 78 3.80 12.37 -16.22
C ALA A 78 4.88 11.29 -16.21
N ARG A 79 6.13 11.69 -16.51
CA ARG A 79 7.29 10.83 -16.25
C ARG A 79 7.60 10.86 -14.75
N ALA A 80 8.00 9.72 -14.22
CA ALA A 80 8.54 9.67 -12.86
C ALA A 80 9.70 10.66 -12.71
N ALA A 81 9.77 11.34 -11.57
CA ALA A 81 10.90 12.19 -11.25
C ALA A 81 12.19 11.34 -11.25
N ARG A 82 13.32 11.91 -11.69
CA ARG A 82 14.60 11.18 -11.79
C ARG A 82 14.97 10.38 -10.53
N PRO A 83 14.76 10.89 -9.28
CA PRO A 83 15.06 10.12 -8.07
C PRO A 83 14.24 8.83 -7.92
N ALA A 84 13.12 8.67 -8.61
CA ALA A 84 12.31 7.45 -8.55
C ALA A 84 13.04 6.22 -9.15
N HIS A 85 14.11 6.45 -9.91
CA HIS A 85 14.96 5.40 -10.48
C HIS A 85 16.28 5.23 -9.71
N ASP A 86 16.47 5.99 -8.62
CA ASP A 86 17.65 5.90 -7.79
C ASP A 86 17.50 4.75 -6.78
N ARG A 87 18.25 3.67 -7.02
CA ARG A 87 18.19 2.46 -6.20
C ARG A 87 18.77 2.68 -4.80
N GLU A 88 19.80 3.51 -4.67
CA GLU A 88 20.43 3.80 -3.39
C GLU A 88 19.48 4.61 -2.51
N LEU A 89 18.80 5.60 -3.09
CA LEU A 89 17.77 6.37 -2.39
C LEU A 89 16.60 5.48 -1.96
N ALA A 90 16.18 4.53 -2.81
CA ALA A 90 15.12 3.58 -2.48
C ALA A 90 15.51 2.66 -1.31
N GLU A 91 16.73 2.12 -1.31
CA GLU A 91 17.27 1.29 -0.22
C GLU A 91 17.35 2.07 1.10
N ARG A 92 17.78 3.33 1.06
CA ARG A 92 17.82 4.21 2.23
C ARG A 92 16.42 4.52 2.77
N LEU A 93 15.48 4.85 1.89
CA LEU A 93 14.09 5.12 2.28
C LEU A 93 13.45 3.91 2.95
N TRP A 94 13.69 2.71 2.41
CA TRP A 94 13.23 1.46 3.02
C TRP A 94 13.76 1.29 4.44
N ARG A 95 15.07 1.44 4.64
CA ARG A 95 15.71 1.29 5.95
C ARG A 95 15.11 2.21 7.00
N VAL A 96 15.00 3.51 6.68
CA VAL A 96 14.43 4.51 7.59
C VAL A 96 12.96 4.19 7.89
N SER A 97 12.19 3.79 6.88
CA SER A 97 10.78 3.43 7.06
C SER A 97 10.61 2.19 7.96
N ALA A 98 11.47 1.18 7.80
CA ALA A 98 11.46 -0.03 8.63
C ALA A 98 11.78 0.28 10.09
N GLU A 99 12.74 1.16 10.35
CA GLU A 99 13.08 1.64 11.69
C GLU A 99 11.90 2.40 12.33
N LEU A 100 11.33 3.37 11.61
CA LEU A 100 10.20 4.18 12.11
C LEU A 100 8.94 3.37 12.41
N THR A 101 8.76 2.25 11.71
CA THR A 101 7.59 1.36 11.87
C THR A 101 7.84 0.21 12.87
N GLY A 102 9.06 0.09 13.42
CA GLY A 102 9.45 -1.02 14.27
C GLY A 102 9.44 -2.37 13.57
N LEU A 103 9.61 -2.37 12.24
CA LEU A 103 9.78 -3.56 11.40
C LEU A 103 11.25 -3.97 11.28
N ALA A 104 12.18 -3.05 11.61
CA ALA A 104 13.58 -3.38 11.81
C ALA A 104 13.75 -3.89 13.25
N GLY A 105 13.76 -5.22 13.41
CA GLY A 105 14.06 -5.94 14.64
C GLY A 105 14.82 -7.21 14.33
#